data_AF-A0A2K1KJD0-F1
#
_entry.id   AF-A0A2K1KJD0-F1
#
_cell.length_a   1.000
_cell.length_b   1.000
_cell.length_c   1.000
_cell.angle_alpha   90.00
_cell.angle_beta   90.00
_cell.angle_gamma   90.00
#
_symmetry.space_group_name_H-M   'P 1'
#
loop_
_entity.id
_entity.type
_entity.pdbx_description
1 polymer ?
#
loop_
_entity_poly.entity_id
_entity_poly.type
_entity_poly.pdbx_seq_one_letter_code
_entity_poly.pdbx_strand_id
1 'polypeptide(L)'
;GCSSLRSLQNELKNLSSLIELNLSGCSSLISLLNELANLSFLITLDLSNCSSFISLPDKSKNLSCLKELDFNDYSTLTSLPN
;
A
#
# COMPACT_ATOMS: atom_id res chain seq x y z
N GLY A 1 -2.65 -8.81 -10.89
CA GLY A 1 -2.20 -8.93 -9.50
C GLY A 1 -1.25 -10.08 -9.29
N CYS A 2 -0.40 -9.95 -8.27
CA CYS A 2 0.59 -10.95 -7.86
C CYS A 2 0.07 -11.77 -6.68
N SER A 3 -0.57 -12.91 -6.95
CA SER A 3 -1.28 -13.69 -5.93
C SER A 3 -0.38 -14.29 -4.84
N SER A 4 0.93 -14.42 -5.07
CA SER A 4 1.89 -14.95 -4.09
C SER A 4 2.69 -13.86 -3.35
N LEU A 5 2.52 -12.60 -3.70
CA LEU A 5 3.26 -11.49 -3.08
C LEU A 5 2.72 -11.28 -1.66
N ARG A 6 3.57 -11.49 -0.65
CA ARG A 6 3.20 -11.33 0.77
C ARG A 6 3.68 -10.02 1.39
N SER A 7 4.81 -9.49 0.91
CA SER A 7 5.44 -8.24 1.33
C SER A 7 6.38 -7.78 0.20
N LEU A 8 6.68 -6.48 0.17
CA LEU A 8 7.62 -5.86 -0.76
C LEU A 8 9.05 -5.74 -0.19
N GLN A 9 9.33 -6.20 1.03
CA GLN A 9 10.68 -6.30 1.61
C GLN A 9 11.59 -5.06 1.40
N ASN A 10 11.06 -3.83 1.51
CA ASN A 10 11.78 -2.57 1.24
C ASN A 10 12.30 -2.37 -0.19
N GLU A 11 11.79 -3.10 -1.19
CA GLU A 11 12.13 -2.89 -2.62
C GLU A 11 11.82 -1.47 -3.08
N LEU A 12 10.85 -0.80 -2.44
CA LEU A 12 10.46 0.58 -2.78
C LEU A 12 11.31 1.65 -2.09
N LYS A 13 12.31 1.29 -1.28
CA LYS A 13 13.06 2.24 -0.42
C LYS A 13 13.72 3.39 -1.20
N ASN A 14 14.09 3.15 -2.46
CA ASN A 14 14.78 4.11 -3.33
C ASN A 14 13.83 4.81 -4.31
N LEU A 15 12.53 4.50 -4.28
CA LEU A 15 11.54 5.04 -5.21
C LEU A 15 10.85 6.28 -4.62
N SER A 16 11.62 7.20 -4.05
CA SER A 16 11.06 8.37 -3.36
C SER A 16 10.18 9.25 -4.25
N SER A 17 10.46 9.29 -5.56
CA SER A 17 9.67 10.05 -6.55
C SER A 17 8.48 9.28 -7.14
N LEU A 18 8.14 8.10 -6.60
CA LEU A 18 6.99 7.32 -7.09
C LEU A 18 5.68 8.08 -6.83
N ILE A 19 4.89 8.26 -7.89
CA ILE A 19 3.59 8.96 -7.82
C ILE A 19 2.43 7.97 -7.70
N GLU A 20 2.53 6.81 -8.36
CA GLU A 20 1.48 5.82 -8.39
C GLU A 20 2.04 4.43 -8.08
N LEU A 21 1.36 3.68 -7.22
CA LEU A 21 1.68 2.30 -6.89
C LEU A 21 0.44 1.43 -7.05
N ASN A 22 0.47 0.52 -8.03
CA ASN A 22 -0.59 -0.44 -8.27
C ASN A 22 -0.20 -1.83 -7.73
N LEU A 23 -0.92 -2.28 -6.71
CA LEU A 23 -0.81 -3.61 -6.12
C LEU A 23 -2.12 -4.40 -6.26
N SER A 24 -3.00 -3.99 -7.19
CA SER A 24 -4.29 -4.62 -7.41
C SER A 24 -4.18 -6.14 -7.63
N GLY A 25 -5.03 -6.90 -6.97
CA GLY A 25 -5.09 -8.36 -7.05
C GLY A 25 -3.91 -9.07 -6.41
N CYS A 26 -3.13 -8.42 -5.55
CA CYS A 26 -2.14 -9.09 -4.70
C CYS A 26 -2.83 -9.73 -3.50
N SER A 27 -3.56 -10.83 -3.75
CA SER A 27 -4.46 -11.44 -2.77
C SER A 27 -3.78 -11.97 -1.51
N SER A 28 -2.48 -12.32 -1.57
CA SER A 28 -1.69 -12.76 -0.41
C SER A 28 -0.94 -11.62 0.31
N LEU A 29 -1.06 -10.37 -0.15
CA LEU A 29 -0.39 -9.23 0.46
C LEU A 29 -1.03 -8.93 1.82
N ILE A 30 -0.23 -8.90 2.87
CA ILE A 30 -0.73 -8.75 4.25
C ILE A 30 -0.61 -7.31 4.71
N SER A 31 0.55 -6.67 4.53
CA SER A 31 0.81 -5.33 5.05
C SER A 31 1.89 -4.60 4.28
N LEU A 32 1.98 -3.28 4.52
CA LEU A 32 2.96 -2.37 3.92
C LEU A 32 3.62 -1.41 4.93
N LEU A 33 3.68 -1.82 6.21
CA LEU A 33 4.01 -0.96 7.36
C LEU A 33 5.39 -0.29 7.32
N ASN A 34 6.34 -0.79 6.52
CA ASN A 34 7.66 -0.16 6.35
C ASN A 34 7.98 0.16 4.89
N GLU A 35 7.29 -0.50 3.97
CA GLU A 35 7.62 -0.50 2.56
C GLU A 35 7.23 0.81 1.86
N LEU A 36 6.27 1.56 2.40
CA LEU A 36 5.88 2.88 1.86
C LEU A 36 6.54 4.04 2.59
N ALA A 37 7.47 3.78 3.53
CA ALA A 37 7.96 4.79 4.44
C ALA A 37 8.63 5.99 3.74
N ASN A 38 9.23 5.75 2.58
CA ASN A 38 9.99 6.75 1.81
C ASN A 38 9.20 7.34 0.64
N LEU A 39 7.94 6.97 0.45
CA LEU A 39 7.13 7.36 -0.71
C LEU A 39 6.38 8.67 -0.47
N SER A 40 7.14 9.73 -0.17
CA SER A 40 6.58 11.04 0.20
C SER A 40 5.78 11.71 -0.93
N PHE A 41 6.01 11.33 -2.19
CA PHE A 41 5.33 11.88 -3.36
C PHE A 41 4.22 10.98 -3.91
N LEU A 42 3.92 9.86 -3.26
CA LEU A 42 2.88 8.95 -3.71
C LEU A 42 1.52 9.64 -3.64
N ILE A 43 0.82 9.73 -4.77
CA ILE A 43 -0.50 10.33 -4.91
C ILE A 43 -1.59 9.26 -4.95
N THR A 44 -1.31 8.12 -5.60
CA THR A 44 -2.29 7.04 -5.79
C THR A 44 -1.72 5.69 -5.36
N LEU A 45 -2.49 4.97 -4.53
CA LEU A 45 -2.20 3.59 -4.11
C LEU A 45 -3.43 2.72 -4.40
N ASP A 46 -3.28 1.76 -5.31
CA ASP A 46 -4.34 0.80 -5.66
C ASP A 46 -4.07 -0.55 -4.98
N LEU A 47 -4.95 -0.91 -4.04
CA LEU A 47 -4.97 -2.17 -3.31
C LEU A 47 -6.27 -2.94 -3.57
N SER A 48 -6.96 -2.64 -4.68
CA SER A 48 -8.18 -3.34 -5.09
C SER A 48 -7.93 -4.86 -5.21
N ASN A 49 -8.89 -5.68 -4.79
CA ASN A 49 -8.78 -7.15 -4.82
C ASN A 49 -7.61 -7.75 -3.99
N CYS A 50 -7.06 -7.02 -3.01
CA CYS A 50 -6.10 -7.54 -2.03
C CYS A 50 -6.82 -8.12 -0.80
N SER A 51 -7.32 -9.35 -0.92
CA SER A 51 -8.20 -9.98 0.08
C SER A 51 -7.57 -10.23 1.46
N SER A 52 -6.24 -10.42 1.55
CA SER A 52 -5.56 -10.68 2.83
C SER A 52 -4.92 -9.45 3.46
N PHE A 53 -5.16 -8.25 2.90
CA PHE A 53 -4.50 -7.03 3.34
C PHE A 53 -5.14 -6.47 4.61
N ILE A 54 -4.31 -6.19 5.63
CA ILE A 54 -4.76 -5.78 6.97
C ILE A 54 -4.25 -4.42 7.42
N SER A 55 -3.11 -3.90 6.92
CA SER A 55 -2.58 -2.63 7.42
C SER A 55 -1.63 -1.85 6.51
N LEU A 56 -1.72 -0.52 6.62
CA LEU A 56 -0.84 0.49 6.01
C LEU A 56 0.01 1.19 7.08
N PRO A 57 1.15 1.80 6.70
CA PRO A 57 1.94 2.65 7.58
C PRO A 57 1.20 3.95 7.92
N ASP A 58 1.65 4.62 8.99
CA ASP A 58 1.06 5.86 9.47
C ASP A 58 1.03 6.94 8.38
N LYS A 59 -0.17 7.38 7.99
CA LYS A 59 -0.40 8.18 6.78
C LYS A 59 0.22 9.56 6.96
N SER A 60 0.01 10.12 8.15
CA SER A 60 0.53 11.41 8.59
C SER A 60 2.04 11.58 8.50
N LYS A 61 2.82 10.48 8.58
CA LYS A 61 4.30 10.54 8.50
C LYS A 61 4.85 10.13 7.14
N ASN A 62 4.25 9.16 6.48
CA ASN A 62 4.89 8.46 5.36
C ASN A 62 4.19 8.67 4.01
N LEU A 63 2.92 9.06 4.01
CA LEU A 63 2.06 9.15 2.83
C LEU A 63 1.42 10.53 2.72
N SER A 64 2.19 11.59 3.00
CA SER A 64 1.71 12.97 3.12
C SER A 64 1.07 13.53 1.84
N CYS A 65 1.47 13.03 0.66
CA CYS A 65 0.88 13.43 -0.62
C CYS A 65 -0.21 12.49 -1.15
N LEU A 66 -0.54 11.40 -0.42
CA LEU A 66 -1.49 10.40 -0.90
C LEU A 66 -2.91 10.97 -0.93
N LYS A 67 -3.50 11.03 -2.12
CA LYS A 67 -4.85 11.55 -2.37
C LYS A 67 -5.85 10.44 -2.65
N GLU A 68 -5.39 9.39 -3.31
CA GLU A 68 -6.24 8.29 -3.78
C GLU A 68 -5.74 6.98 -3.20
N LEU A 69 -6.66 6.25 -2.58
CA LEU A 69 -6.42 4.96 -1.98
C LEU A 69 -7.60 4.06 -2.30
N ASP A 70 -7.39 3.11 -3.21
CA ASP A 70 -8.44 2.17 -3.61
C ASP A 70 -8.32 0.88 -2.78
N PHE A 71 -9.38 0.59 -2.03
CA PHE A 71 -9.66 -0.71 -1.44
C PHE A 71 -11.06 -1.12 -1.89
N ASN A 72 -11.17 -2.25 -2.59
CA ASN A 72 -12.47 -2.81 -2.98
C ASN A 72 -12.82 -4.06 -2.13
N ASP A 73 -14.12 -4.32 -2.03
CA ASP A 73 -14.94 -5.06 -1.04
C ASP A 73 -14.44 -6.37 -0.36
N TYR A 74 -13.26 -6.88 -0.69
CA TYR A 74 -12.72 -8.13 -0.11
C TYR A 74 -11.61 -7.91 0.93
N SER A 75 -11.14 -6.67 1.12
CA SER A 75 -10.08 -6.38 2.10
C SER A 75 -10.62 -6.38 3.52
N THR A 76 -10.00 -7.16 4.42
CA THR A 76 -10.31 -7.19 5.87
C THR A 76 -9.69 -6.00 6.63
N LEU A 77 -9.47 -4.87 5.95
CA LEU A 77 -8.75 -3.72 6.47
C LEU A 77 -9.41 -3.25 7.77
N THR A 78 -8.69 -3.41 8.88
CA THR A 78 -9.23 -3.11 10.22
C THR A 78 -9.05 -1.65 10.62
N SER A 79 -8.14 -0.93 9.96
CA SER A 79 -7.92 0.50 10.19
C SER A 79 -7.31 1.19 8.98
N LEU A 80 -7.81 2.39 8.69
CA LEU A 80 -7.07 3.37 7.90
C LEU A 80 -6.13 4.10 8.87
N PRO A 81 -4.83 4.24 8.53
CA PRO A 81 -3.92 5.05 9.34
C PRO A 81 -4.36 6.52 9.27
N ASN A 82 -4.34 7.20 10.43
CA ASN A 82 -4.68 8.62 10.57
C ASN A 82 -3.55 9.56 10.13
#